data_AF-A0A843TAM5-F1
#
_entry.id   AF-A0A843TAM5-F1
#
_cell.length_a   1.000
_cell.length_b   1.000
_cell.length_c   1.000
_cell.angle_alpha   90.00
_cell.angle_beta   90.00
_cell.angle_gamma   90.00
#
_symmetry.space_group_name_H-M   'P 1'
#
loop_
_entity.id
_entity.type
_entity.pdbx_description
1 polymer ?
#
loop_
_entity_poly.entity_id
_entity_poly.type
_entity_poly.pdbx_seq_one_letter_code
_entity_poly.pdbx_strand_id
1 'polypeptide(L)'
;YEIGSHYLRLGLTHTVLQYCLNPRTFDNLPDDLRVELYNAYRLRGQIAHQNYYGGTALASSIERLGESGVEVSEPTSDERAAWIDALQPLEERFIEENERQGLRAEAFVREAHERAAVYEGWSDQQLWDRVVQQPVQGVIDI
;
A
#
# COMPACT_ATOMS: atom_id res chain seq x y z
N TYR A 1 5.86 -9.93 -20.34
CA TYR A 1 6.86 -10.94 -20.72
C TYR A 1 7.40 -10.76 -22.15
N GLU A 2 6.83 -9.88 -22.98
CA GLU A 2 7.25 -9.76 -24.39
C GLU A 2 8.46 -8.81 -24.62
N ILE A 3 8.82 -7.98 -23.63
CA ILE A 3 9.82 -6.91 -23.79
C ILE A 3 10.98 -7.03 -22.78
N GLY A 4 10.67 -7.29 -21.50
CA GLY A 4 11.69 -7.46 -20.45
C GLY A 4 12.01 -8.93 -20.20
N SER A 5 13.29 -9.27 -20.23
CA SER A 5 13.79 -10.64 -19.99
C SER A 5 14.15 -10.92 -18.52
N HIS A 6 14.25 -9.91 -17.67
CA HIS A 6 14.59 -10.04 -16.26
C HIS A 6 13.61 -9.25 -15.40
N TYR A 7 13.29 -9.78 -14.22
CA TYR A 7 12.42 -9.16 -13.24
C TYR A 7 13.00 -9.36 -11.82
N LEU A 8 13.54 -8.28 -11.26
CA LEU A 8 14.06 -8.25 -9.90
C LEU A 8 13.01 -7.72 -8.93
N ARG A 9 12.65 -8.52 -7.93
CA ARG A 9 11.60 -8.19 -6.93
C ARG A 9 12.13 -7.31 -5.80
N LEU A 10 12.39 -6.05 -6.12
CA LEU A 10 12.97 -5.10 -5.16
C LEU A 10 11.96 -4.63 -4.10
N GLY A 11 10.71 -4.35 -4.47
CA GLY A 11 9.68 -3.89 -3.52
C GLY A 11 9.91 -2.48 -2.95
N LEU A 12 10.56 -1.59 -3.70
CA LEU A 12 10.97 -0.25 -3.21
C LEU A 12 9.84 0.78 -3.16
N THR A 13 8.79 0.59 -3.95
CA THR A 13 7.69 1.55 -4.04
C THR A 13 6.36 0.84 -4.03
N HIS A 14 5.38 1.43 -3.37
CA HIS A 14 3.99 1.01 -3.45
C HIS A 14 3.14 2.12 -4.09
N THR A 15 2.31 1.76 -5.07
CA THR A 15 1.38 2.72 -5.67
C THR A 15 0.13 2.80 -4.83
N VAL A 16 -0.12 3.97 -4.22
CA VAL A 16 -1.35 4.22 -3.47
C VAL A 16 -2.46 4.63 -4.44
N LEU A 17 -3.49 3.80 -4.57
CA LEU A 17 -4.66 4.10 -5.38
C LEU A 17 -5.79 4.64 -4.51
N GLN A 18 -6.08 5.93 -4.67
CA GLN A 18 -7.13 6.61 -3.92
C GLN A 18 -8.48 6.44 -4.62
N TYR A 19 -9.50 6.09 -3.84
CA TYR A 19 -10.89 6.03 -4.30
C TYR A 19 -11.67 7.06 -3.51
N CYS A 20 -12.19 8.05 -4.23
CA CYS A 20 -12.85 9.19 -3.64
C CYS A 20 -14.32 9.23 -4.07
N LEU A 21 -15.19 9.62 -3.14
CA LEU A 21 -16.58 9.91 -3.40
C LEU A 21 -16.82 11.40 -3.18
N ASN A 22 -17.72 12.00 -3.97
CA ASN A 22 -18.11 13.39 -3.73
C ASN A 22 -18.79 13.51 -2.35
N PRO A 23 -18.35 14.44 -1.47
CA PRO A 23 -18.92 14.58 -0.13
C PRO A 23 -20.44 14.82 -0.15
N ARG A 24 -20.93 15.67 -1.06
CA ARG A 24 -22.38 15.94 -1.17
C ARG A 24 -23.15 14.71 -1.60
N THR A 25 -22.56 13.83 -2.43
CA THR A 25 -23.20 12.57 -2.78
C THR A 25 -23.29 11.65 -1.56
N PHE A 26 -22.23 11.57 -0.76
CA PHE A 26 -22.21 10.76 0.46
C PHE A 26 -23.19 11.27 1.53
N ASP A 27 -23.21 12.59 1.77
CA ASP A 27 -24.06 13.21 2.80
C ASP A 27 -25.56 13.14 2.48
N ASN A 28 -25.91 13.01 1.20
CA ASN A 28 -27.29 12.86 0.75
C ASN A 28 -27.77 11.40 0.73
N LEU A 29 -26.93 10.44 1.12
CA LEU A 29 -27.38 9.05 1.30
C LEU A 29 -28.27 8.93 2.54
N PRO A 30 -29.25 8.02 2.53
CA PRO A 30 -29.90 7.55 3.75
C PRO A 30 -28.87 7.11 4.81
N ASP A 31 -29.19 7.33 6.08
CA ASP A 31 -28.25 7.09 7.20
C ASP A 31 -27.72 5.65 7.23
N ASP A 32 -28.59 4.68 6.98
CA ASP A 32 -28.22 3.27 6.90
C ASP A 32 -27.24 3.01 5.74
N LEU A 33 -27.52 3.54 4.55
CA LEU A 33 -26.64 3.40 3.39
C LEU A 33 -25.29 4.10 3.59
N ARG A 34 -25.27 5.23 4.31
CA ARG A 34 -24.04 5.95 4.63
C ARG A 34 -23.13 5.14 5.53
N VAL A 35 -23.69 4.50 6.56
CA VAL A 35 -22.98 3.57 7.45
C VAL A 35 -22.45 2.36 6.68
N GLU A 36 -23.30 1.71 5.88
CA GLU A 36 -22.88 0.54 5.10
C GLU A 36 -21.79 0.88 4.09
N LEU A 37 -21.93 2.00 3.39
CA LEU A 37 -20.93 2.44 2.42
C LEU A 37 -19.60 2.78 3.12
N TYR A 38 -19.64 3.49 4.25
CA TYR A 38 -18.44 3.77 5.04
C TYR A 38 -17.75 2.48 5.49
N ASN A 39 -18.50 1.51 6.00
CA ASN A 39 -17.98 0.20 6.39
C ASN A 39 -17.30 -0.51 5.20
N ALA A 40 -17.95 -0.53 4.04
CA ALA A 40 -17.39 -1.14 2.84
C ALA A 40 -16.10 -0.47 2.37
N TYR A 41 -16.03 0.87 2.38
CA TYR A 41 -14.83 1.61 1.97
C TYR A 41 -13.60 1.30 2.84
N ARG A 42 -13.81 1.02 4.13
CA ARG A 42 -12.72 0.66 5.05
C ARG A 42 -12.12 -0.72 4.77
N LEU A 43 -12.91 -1.65 4.23
CA LEU A 43 -12.43 -2.97 3.84
C LEU A 43 -11.86 -2.97 2.41
N ARG A 44 -12.33 -2.06 1.56
CA ARG A 44 -12.07 -2.01 0.12
C ARG A 44 -10.60 -2.02 -0.25
N GLY A 45 -9.73 -1.38 0.55
CA GLY A 45 -8.28 -1.40 0.31
C GLY A 45 -7.71 -2.82 0.29
N GLN A 46 -8.07 -3.65 1.27
CA GLN A 46 -7.63 -5.04 1.34
C GLN A 46 -8.27 -5.91 0.25
N ILE A 47 -9.56 -5.70 -0.04
CA ILE A 47 -10.25 -6.39 -1.15
C ILE A 47 -9.52 -6.13 -2.47
N ALA A 48 -9.17 -4.88 -2.75
CA ALA A 48 -8.47 -4.53 -3.98
C ALA A 48 -7.05 -5.10 -4.02
N HIS A 49 -6.32 -5.08 -2.89
CA HIS A 49 -5.00 -5.68 -2.80
C HIS A 49 -5.05 -7.17 -3.15
N GLN A 50 -5.88 -7.95 -2.46
CA GLN A 50 -5.97 -9.39 -2.66
C GLN A 50 -6.44 -9.79 -4.06
N ASN A 51 -7.38 -9.04 -4.63
CA ASN A 51 -7.95 -9.38 -5.92
C ASN A 51 -7.10 -8.93 -7.12
N TYR A 52 -6.27 -7.89 -6.99
CA TYR A 52 -5.64 -7.26 -8.15
C TYR A 52 -4.15 -6.93 -7.98
N TYR A 53 -3.70 -6.51 -6.80
CA TYR A 53 -2.37 -5.88 -6.65
C TYR A 53 -1.37 -6.71 -5.84
N GLY A 54 -1.83 -7.75 -5.16
CA GLY A 54 -1.05 -8.60 -4.27
C GLY A 54 -1.57 -10.03 -4.26
N GLY A 55 -1.24 -10.74 -3.19
CA GLY A 55 -1.66 -12.12 -2.96
C GLY A 55 -1.53 -13.04 -4.17
N THR A 56 -2.58 -13.84 -4.39
CA THR A 56 -2.61 -14.86 -5.45
C THR A 56 -2.56 -14.26 -6.85
N ALA A 57 -3.14 -13.07 -7.06
CA ALA A 57 -3.11 -12.39 -8.36
C ALA A 57 -1.67 -11.97 -8.74
N LEU A 58 -0.93 -11.39 -7.80
CA LEU A 58 0.47 -11.04 -8.02
C LEU A 58 1.35 -12.30 -8.16
N ALA A 59 1.15 -13.29 -7.29
CA ALA A 59 1.91 -14.55 -7.34
C ALA A 59 1.77 -15.26 -8.69
N SER A 60 0.53 -15.44 -9.17
CA SER A 60 0.25 -16.06 -10.47
C SER A 60 0.79 -15.24 -11.65
N SER A 61 0.77 -13.91 -11.55
CA SER A 61 1.36 -13.05 -12.57
C SER A 61 2.88 -13.22 -12.66
N ILE A 62 3.56 -13.34 -11.51
CA ILE A 62 5.01 -13.56 -11.45
C ILE A 62 5.37 -14.97 -11.96
N GLU A 63 4.60 -15.98 -11.58
CA GLU A 63 4.76 -17.35 -12.09
C GLU A 63 4.65 -17.37 -13.62
N ARG A 64 3.63 -16.71 -14.18
CA ARG A 64 3.43 -16.61 -15.62
C ARG A 64 4.60 -15.90 -16.34
N LEU A 65 5.25 -14.92 -15.70
CA LEU A 65 6.48 -14.32 -16.23
C LEU A 65 7.59 -15.38 -16.34
N GLY A 66 7.82 -16.14 -15.28
CA GLY A 66 8.81 -17.22 -15.25
C GLY A 66 8.57 -18.29 -16.30
N GLU A 67 7.32 -18.77 -16.43
CA GLU A 67 6.92 -19.73 -17.48
C GLU A 67 7.14 -19.21 -18.90
N SER A 68 7.12 -17.89 -19.07
CA SER A 68 7.37 -17.24 -20.37
C SER A 68 8.86 -17.01 -20.65
N GLY A 69 9.76 -17.50 -19.79
CA GLY A 69 11.21 -17.38 -19.94
C GLY A 69 11.81 -16.09 -19.37
N VAL A 70 11.07 -15.33 -18.57
CA VAL A 70 11.62 -14.18 -17.82
C VAL A 70 12.38 -14.70 -16.60
N GLU A 71 13.60 -14.23 -16.41
CA GLU A 71 14.38 -14.53 -15.19
C GLU A 71 13.83 -13.72 -14.02
N VAL A 72 13.21 -14.41 -13.05
CA VAL A 72 12.69 -13.81 -11.83
C VAL A 72 13.69 -14.03 -10.70
N SER A 73 14.14 -12.94 -10.08
CA SER A 73 15.11 -12.98 -8.98
C SER A 73 14.69 -12.09 -7.81
N GLU A 74 15.28 -12.37 -6.65
CA GLU A 74 15.16 -11.60 -5.42
C GLU A 74 16.52 -10.99 -5.09
N PRO A 75 16.58 -9.75 -4.55
CA PRO A 75 17.84 -9.21 -4.07
C PRO A 75 18.28 -9.95 -2.80
N THR A 76 19.60 -10.07 -2.63
CA THR A 76 20.20 -10.43 -1.34
C THR A 76 19.88 -9.39 -0.27
N SER A 77 20.13 -9.71 1.00
CA SER A 77 20.00 -8.75 2.12
C SER A 77 20.84 -7.50 1.88
N ASP A 78 22.07 -7.68 1.38
CA ASP A 78 23.04 -6.61 1.22
C ASP A 78 22.66 -5.71 0.03
N GLU A 79 22.20 -6.29 -1.07
CA GLU A 79 21.66 -5.53 -2.20
C GLU A 79 20.40 -4.76 -1.79
N ARG A 80 19.51 -5.38 -1.01
CA ARG A 80 18.31 -4.72 -0.50
C ARG A 80 18.67 -3.53 0.39
N ALA A 81 19.63 -3.69 1.30
CA ALA A 81 20.12 -2.59 2.13
C ALA A 81 20.71 -1.46 1.28
N ALA A 82 21.53 -1.78 0.29
CA ALA A 82 22.09 -0.79 -0.63
C ALA A 82 21.01 -0.01 -1.40
N TRP A 83 19.93 -0.69 -1.82
CA TRP A 83 18.79 -0.01 -2.43
C TRP A 83 18.05 0.91 -1.46
N ILE A 84 17.84 0.50 -0.21
CA ILE A 84 17.19 1.33 0.82
C ILE A 84 18.04 2.57 1.14
N ASP A 85 19.35 2.40 1.31
CA ASP A 85 20.28 3.51 1.56
C ASP A 85 20.30 4.50 0.41
N ALA A 86 20.27 4.02 -0.84
CA ALA A 86 20.23 4.87 -2.02
C ALA A 86 18.96 5.73 -2.13
N LEU A 87 17.88 5.35 -1.44
CA LEU A 87 16.62 6.09 -1.43
C LEU A 87 16.54 7.13 -0.31
N GLN A 88 17.45 7.10 0.68
CA GLN A 88 17.46 8.08 1.79
C GLN A 88 17.38 9.54 1.32
N PRO A 89 18.13 9.98 0.28
CA PRO A 89 18.05 11.37 -0.18
C PRO A 89 16.67 11.77 -0.74
N LEU A 90 15.87 10.81 -1.22
CA LEU A 90 14.52 11.09 -1.70
C LEU A 90 13.56 11.36 -0.54
N GLU A 91 13.69 10.60 0.56
CA GLU A 91 12.90 10.80 1.77
C GLU A 91 13.28 12.13 2.46
N GLU A 92 14.57 12.41 2.58
CA GLU A 92 15.08 13.69 3.11
C GLU A 92 14.51 14.87 2.31
N ARG A 93 14.57 14.82 0.98
CA ARG A 93 13.99 15.86 0.12
C ARG A 93 12.49 15.99 0.30
N PHE A 94 11.75 14.88 0.42
CA PHE A 94 10.32 14.92 0.68
C PHE A 94 10.01 15.64 2.00
N ILE A 95 10.78 15.36 3.06
CA ILE A 95 10.63 16.02 4.36
C ILE A 95 10.90 17.53 4.22
N GLU A 96 12.07 17.90 3.68
CA GLU A 96 12.48 19.30 3.53
C GLU A 96 11.47 20.14 2.73
N GLU A 97 11.00 19.61 1.59
CA GLU A 97 10.08 20.33 0.70
C GLU A 97 8.72 20.58 1.35
N ASN A 98 8.23 19.65 2.18
CA ASN A 98 6.94 19.74 2.84
C ASN A 98 7.02 20.55 4.15
N GLU A 99 8.09 20.42 4.93
CA GLU A 99 8.33 21.26 6.12
C GLU A 99 8.45 22.75 5.74
N ARG A 100 9.10 23.06 4.60
CA ARG A 100 9.14 24.42 4.05
C ARG A 100 7.75 24.97 3.72
N GLN A 101 6.78 24.10 3.46
CA GLN A 101 5.37 24.47 3.25
C GLN A 101 4.56 24.52 4.56
N GLY A 102 5.19 24.32 5.71
CA GLY A 102 4.55 24.29 7.03
C GLY A 102 3.83 22.98 7.34
N LEU A 103 4.09 21.91 6.59
CA LEU A 103 3.54 20.58 6.82
C LEU A 103 4.49 19.78 7.72
N ARG A 104 3.93 18.99 8.65
CA ARG A 104 4.70 18.16 9.61
C ARG A 104 5.21 16.86 8.98
N ALA A 105 5.98 16.98 7.91
CA ALA A 105 6.43 15.86 7.09
C ALA A 105 7.36 14.90 7.84
N GLU A 106 8.26 15.41 8.70
CA GLU A 106 9.15 14.54 9.48
C GLU A 106 8.33 13.64 10.43
N ALA A 107 7.33 14.23 11.10
CA ALA A 107 6.45 13.49 11.98
C ALA A 107 5.60 12.46 11.20
N PHE A 108 5.12 12.84 10.01
CA PHE A 108 4.35 11.95 9.13
C PHE A 108 5.18 10.74 8.68
N VAL A 109 6.41 10.97 8.19
CA VAL A 109 7.30 9.89 7.72
C VAL A 109 7.64 8.93 8.87
N ARG A 110 8.00 9.47 10.04
CA ARG A 110 8.25 8.64 11.23
C ARG A 110 7.04 7.78 11.60
N GLU A 111 5.85 8.38 11.67
CA GLU A 111 4.62 7.65 11.98
C GLU A 111 4.29 6.58 10.92
N ALA A 112 4.53 6.87 9.64
CA ALA A 112 4.32 5.90 8.57
C ALA A 112 5.25 4.69 8.72
N HIS A 113 6.54 4.90 9.02
CA HIS A 113 7.50 3.83 9.30
C HIS A 113 7.12 3.01 10.54
N GLU A 114 6.78 3.68 11.64
CA GLU A 114 6.33 3.01 12.87
C GLU A 114 5.09 2.14 12.63
N ARG A 115 4.11 2.63 11.85
CA ARG A 115 2.91 1.87 11.50
C ARG A 115 3.21 0.72 10.54
N ALA A 116 4.11 0.92 9.57
CA ALA A 116 4.50 -0.12 8.63
C ALA A 116 5.20 -1.29 9.34
N ALA A 117 6.08 -0.99 10.31
CA ALA A 117 6.81 -1.98 11.09
C ALA A 117 5.90 -2.93 11.89
N VAL A 118 4.71 -2.47 12.33
CA VAL A 118 3.72 -3.32 13.02
C VAL A 118 3.27 -4.50 12.16
N TYR A 119 3.20 -4.29 10.85
CA TYR A 119 2.69 -5.27 9.88
C TYR A 119 3.79 -6.03 9.16
N GLU A 120 5.05 -5.78 9.51
CA GLU A 120 6.18 -6.47 8.90
C GLU A 120 6.07 -7.99 9.13
N GLY A 121 6.20 -8.77 8.06
CA GLY A 121 6.10 -10.23 8.10
C GLY A 121 4.67 -10.77 8.27
N TRP A 122 3.64 -9.93 8.31
CA TRP A 122 2.26 -10.40 8.33
C TRP A 122 1.89 -11.00 6.98
N SER A 123 1.11 -12.09 7.03
CA SER A 123 0.45 -12.67 5.86
C SER A 123 -0.77 -11.86 5.43
N ASP A 124 -1.17 -12.01 4.17
CA ASP A 124 -2.40 -11.40 3.63
C ASP A 124 -3.64 -11.74 4.46
N GLN A 125 -3.71 -12.94 5.04
CA GLN A 125 -4.82 -13.34 5.90
C GLN A 125 -4.80 -12.60 7.24
N GLN A 126 -3.64 -12.40 7.86
CA GLN A 126 -3.53 -11.62 9.10
C GLN A 126 -3.90 -10.16 8.87
N LEU A 127 -3.49 -9.59 7.72
CA LEU A 127 -3.88 -8.23 7.32
C LEU A 127 -5.41 -8.12 7.10
N TRP A 128 -6.00 -9.12 6.44
CA TRP A 128 -7.44 -9.21 6.26
C TRP A 128 -8.20 -9.26 7.58
N ASP A 129 -7.82 -10.19 8.45
CA ASP A 129 -8.46 -10.39 9.75
C ASP A 129 -8.39 -9.11 10.59
N ARG A 130 -7.25 -8.41 10.56
CA ARG A 130 -7.08 -7.12 11.22
C ARG A 130 -8.04 -6.06 10.70
N VAL A 131 -8.16 -5.91 9.38
CA VAL A 131 -9.03 -4.88 8.78
C VAL A 131 -10.51 -5.20 8.99
N VAL A 132 -10.89 -6.48 8.96
CA VAL A 132 -12.29 -6.89 9.22
C VAL A 132 -12.66 -6.74 10.70
N GLN A 133 -11.79 -7.16 11.62
CA GLN A 133 -12.10 -7.16 13.05
C GLN A 133 -11.92 -5.80 13.70
N GLN A 134 -10.92 -5.03 13.24
CA GLN A 134 -10.56 -3.73 13.82
C GLN A 134 -10.28 -2.72 12.70
N PRO A 135 -11.28 -2.40 11.87
CA PRO A 135 -11.14 -1.39 10.83
C PRO A 135 -10.83 -0.03 11.46
N VAL A 136 -10.03 0.78 10.77
CA VAL A 136 -9.72 2.16 11.20
C VAL A 136 -11.03 2.93 11.43
N GLN A 137 -11.10 3.69 12.52
CA GLN A 137 -12.27 4.47 12.91
C GLN A 137 -11.95 5.97 12.81
N GLY A 138 -12.98 6.80 12.77
CA GLY A 138 -12.83 8.27 12.82
C GLY A 138 -12.26 8.90 11.55
N VAL A 139 -12.37 8.25 10.39
CA VAL A 139 -12.01 8.86 9.10
C VAL A 139 -13.11 9.80 8.62
N ILE A 140 -14.38 9.41 8.87
CA ILE A 140 -15.56 10.26 8.68
C ILE A 140 -16.35 10.19 9.99
N ASP A 141 -16.83 11.34 10.46
CA ASP A 141 -17.76 11.43 11.58
C ASP A 141 -19.17 11.06 11.10
N ILE A 142 -19.57 9.81 11.35
CA ILE A 142 -20.90 9.28 11.03
C ILE A 142 -21.63 8.77 12.27
#